data_AF-A0A916NPU3-F1
#
_entry.id   AF-A0A916NPU3-F1
#
_cell.length_a   1.000
_cell.length_b   1.000
_cell.length_c   1.000
_cell.angle_alpha   90.00
_cell.angle_beta   90.00
_cell.angle_gamma   90.00
#
_symmetry.space_group_name_H-M   'P 1'
#
loop_
_entity.id
_entity.type
_entity.pdbx_description
1 polymer ?
#
loop_
_entity_poly.entity_id
_entity_poly.type
_entity_poly.pdbx_seq_one_letter_code
_entity_poly.pdbx_strand_id
1 'polypeptide(L)'
;MPGEDEVMVNEAAPQISGFFYSEPFTLSTGRPGEPPTDFRRMLIYIDSYGSVYVFHSTKPVKKLYHKFTKSPDKFTEEYGSLEITRYGVIYLTTQPRNSMYGTFKYVGDLINENQFYIDYKATIDSKVALKVYLHKY
;
A
#
# COMPACT_ATOMS: atom_id res chain seq x y z
N MET A 1 -34.19 -10.73 -36.21
CA MET A 1 -33.73 -10.66 -34.80
C MET A 1 -32.33 -10.06 -34.85
N PRO A 2 -32.12 -8.80 -34.45
CA PRO A 2 -30.77 -8.28 -34.32
C PRO A 2 -30.15 -8.96 -33.09
N GLY A 3 -28.97 -9.54 -33.27
CA GLY A 3 -28.18 -10.08 -32.17
C GLY A 3 -27.86 -8.97 -31.19
N GLU A 4 -27.96 -9.28 -29.91
CA GLU A 4 -27.46 -8.44 -28.84
C GLU A 4 -25.95 -8.37 -29.02
N ASP A 5 -25.47 -7.29 -29.65
CA ASP A 5 -24.06 -6.93 -29.64
C ASP A 5 -23.66 -6.76 -28.17
N GLU A 6 -22.96 -7.75 -27.62
CA GLU A 6 -22.22 -7.63 -26.37
C GLU A 6 -21.24 -6.47 -26.53
N VAL A 7 -21.63 -5.31 -26.03
CA VAL A 7 -20.76 -4.15 -25.89
C VAL A 7 -19.69 -4.56 -24.87
N MET A 8 -18.55 -5.04 -25.38
CA MET A 8 -17.32 -5.20 -24.60
C MET A 8 -16.87 -3.81 -24.16
N VAL A 9 -17.42 -3.33 -23.05
CA VAL A 9 -16.92 -2.14 -22.35
C VAL A 9 -15.50 -2.47 -21.96
N ASN A 10 -14.55 -1.86 -22.66
CA ASN A 10 -13.12 -1.99 -22.38
C ASN A 10 -12.85 -1.16 -21.11
N GLU A 11 -13.29 -1.67 -19.96
CA GLU A 11 -13.19 -1.00 -18.68
C GLU A 11 -11.71 -0.90 -18.33
N ALA A 12 -11.17 0.33 -18.39
CA ALA A 12 -9.80 0.59 -18.02
C ALA A 12 -9.59 0.18 -16.56
N ALA A 13 -8.43 -0.41 -16.26
CA ALA A 13 -8.08 -0.73 -14.88
C ALA A 13 -8.20 0.53 -14.00
N PRO A 14 -8.76 0.43 -12.78
CA PRO A 14 -8.86 1.55 -11.88
C PRO A 14 -7.48 2.17 -11.62
N GLN A 15 -7.42 3.49 -11.50
CA GLN A 15 -6.22 4.21 -11.09
C GLN A 15 -6.50 4.95 -9.79
N ILE A 16 -5.56 4.85 -8.85
CA ILE A 16 -5.59 5.63 -7.61
C ILE A 16 -4.28 6.40 -7.48
N SER A 17 -4.37 7.58 -6.87
CA SER A 17 -3.23 8.40 -6.50
C SER A 17 -3.56 9.19 -5.24
N GLY A 18 -2.52 9.60 -4.52
CA GLY A 18 -2.61 10.37 -3.29
C GLY A 18 -1.85 9.76 -2.13
N PHE A 19 -2.12 10.30 -0.94
CA PHE A 19 -1.46 9.90 0.28
C PHE A 19 -2.41 9.02 1.10
N PHE A 20 -1.99 7.79 1.37
CA PHE A 20 -2.76 6.79 2.09
C PHE A 20 -2.06 6.44 3.40
N TYR A 21 -2.84 6.17 4.44
CA TYR A 21 -2.33 5.79 5.75
C TYR A 21 -3.18 4.70 6.38
N SER A 22 -2.54 3.87 7.19
CA SER A 22 -3.23 2.88 8.01
C SER A 22 -3.48 3.40 9.42
N GLU A 23 -4.41 2.77 10.11
CA GLU A 23 -4.42 2.79 11.58
C GLU A 23 -3.15 2.11 12.13
N PRO A 24 -2.73 2.41 13.37
CA PRO A 24 -1.59 1.74 13.99
C PRO A 24 -1.78 0.23 14.02
N PHE A 25 -0.80 -0.49 13.49
CA PHE A 25 -0.73 -1.95 13.58
C PHE A 25 0.64 -2.38 14.07
N THR A 26 0.74 -3.64 14.46
CA THR A 26 1.99 -4.29 14.85
C THR A 26 2.07 -5.64 14.16
N LEU A 27 3.28 -6.05 13.79
CA LEU A 27 3.56 -7.39 13.31
C LEU A 27 4.08 -8.29 14.44
N SER A 28 4.34 -7.71 15.62
CA SER A 28 4.68 -8.46 16.82
C SER A 28 3.42 -9.08 17.40
N THR A 29 3.52 -10.36 17.76
CA THR A 29 2.45 -11.07 18.49
C THR A 29 2.45 -10.71 19.99
N GLY A 30 3.48 -9.99 20.47
CA GLY A 30 3.70 -9.74 21.89
C GLY A 30 4.08 -11.03 22.64
N ARG A 31 4.09 -10.96 23.97
CA ARG A 31 4.24 -12.13 24.86
C ARG A 31 3.00 -12.25 25.76
N PRO A 32 2.67 -13.44 26.27
CA PRO A 32 1.61 -13.57 27.27
C PRO A 32 1.87 -12.63 28.46
N GLY A 33 0.96 -11.69 28.71
CA GLY A 33 1.09 -10.68 29.78
C GLY A 33 1.80 -9.37 29.37
N GLU A 34 2.39 -9.29 28.18
CA GLU A 34 3.06 -8.10 27.66
C GLU A 34 2.56 -7.82 26.22
N PRO A 35 1.56 -6.94 26.04
CA PRO A 35 1.07 -6.61 24.72
C PRO A 35 2.17 -5.94 23.87
N PRO A 36 2.10 -6.04 22.53
CA PRO A 36 3.03 -5.34 21.65
C PRO A 36 3.08 -3.84 21.95
N THR A 37 4.27 -3.23 21.86
CA THR A 37 4.46 -1.78 22.08
C THR A 37 4.96 -1.07 20.82
N ASP A 38 5.23 -1.82 19.76
CA ASP A 38 5.86 -1.40 18.52
C ASP A 38 4.84 -1.02 17.43
N PHE A 39 3.68 -0.48 17.83
CA PHE A 39 2.65 -0.05 16.90
C PHE A 39 3.15 1.06 15.97
N ARG A 40 3.02 0.84 14.66
CA ARG A 40 3.36 1.82 13.62
C ARG A 40 2.22 1.91 12.61
N ARG A 41 2.14 3.05 11.93
CA ARG A 41 1.29 3.21 10.74
C ARG A 41 2.12 2.93 9.52
N MET A 42 1.51 2.30 8.52
CA MET A 42 2.02 2.24 7.16
C MET A 42 1.47 3.44 6.43
N LEU A 43 2.36 4.18 5.78
CA LEU A 43 2.02 5.32 4.97
C LEU A 43 2.51 5.06 3.56
N ILE A 44 1.62 5.25 2.60
CA ILE A 44 1.88 4.99 1.19
C ILE A 44 1.50 6.23 0.41
N TYR A 45 2.45 6.78 -0.34
CA TYR A 45 2.14 7.79 -1.34
C TYR A 45 2.20 7.18 -2.72
N ILE A 46 1.17 7.44 -3.52
CA ILE A 46 1.02 6.96 -4.89
C ILE A 46 0.93 8.20 -5.78
N ASP A 47 1.86 8.37 -6.71
CA ASP A 47 1.83 9.48 -7.65
C ASP A 47 0.89 9.22 -8.84
N SER A 48 0.74 10.20 -9.73
CA SER A 48 -0.13 10.08 -10.92
C SER A 48 0.36 9.08 -11.96
N TYR A 49 1.58 8.58 -11.83
CA TYR A 49 2.19 7.60 -12.74
C TYR A 49 2.21 6.19 -12.16
N GLY A 50 1.66 5.99 -10.97
CA GLY A 50 1.64 4.71 -10.28
C GLY A 50 2.94 4.40 -9.52
N SER A 51 3.85 5.36 -9.35
CA SER A 51 5.01 5.17 -8.48
C SER A 51 4.57 5.21 -7.03
N VAL A 52 5.16 4.32 -6.22
CA VAL A 52 4.78 4.09 -4.83
C VAL A 52 5.95 4.39 -3.91
N TYR A 53 5.65 5.07 -2.81
CA TYR A 53 6.59 5.42 -1.76
C TYR A 53 6.00 4.97 -0.42
N VAL A 54 6.63 3.99 0.21
CA VAL A 54 6.20 3.40 1.47
C VAL A 54 7.12 3.83 2.60
N PHE A 55 6.54 4.18 3.74
CA PHE A 55 7.28 4.41 4.97
C PHE A 55 6.42 4.14 6.19
N HIS A 56 7.06 3.88 7.34
CA HIS A 56 6.36 3.62 8.59
C HIS A 56 6.61 4.72 9.61
N SER A 57 5.59 5.02 10.42
CA SER A 57 5.75 6.00 11.49
C SER A 57 4.76 5.84 12.63
N THR A 58 5.19 6.26 13.82
CA THR A 58 4.33 6.40 15.01
C THR A 58 3.70 7.80 15.11
N LYS A 59 4.17 8.76 14.30
CA LYS A 59 3.73 10.17 14.39
C LYS A 59 2.31 10.35 13.81
N PRO A 60 1.58 11.40 14.24
CA PRO A 60 0.28 11.73 13.68
C PRO A 60 0.34 12.04 12.18
N VAL A 61 -0.62 11.52 11.41
CA VAL A 61 -0.69 11.63 9.94
C VAL A 61 -0.63 13.10 9.48
N LYS A 62 -1.39 13.99 10.12
CA LYS A 62 -1.37 15.44 9.82
C LYS A 62 0.03 16.06 9.84
N LYS A 63 0.90 15.62 10.76
CA LYS A 63 2.29 16.10 10.86
C LYS A 63 3.19 15.47 9.79
N LEU A 64 2.90 14.25 9.38
CA LEU A 64 3.65 13.51 8.37
C LEU A 64 3.33 13.98 6.97
N TYR A 65 2.05 14.15 6.64
CA TYR A 65 1.58 14.63 5.33
C TYR A 65 2.32 15.89 4.89
N HIS A 66 2.36 16.92 5.74
CA HIS A 66 3.02 18.19 5.43
C HIS A 66 4.55 18.08 5.27
N LYS A 67 5.19 17.12 5.96
CA LYS A 67 6.62 16.88 5.84
C LYS A 67 6.95 16.05 4.61
N PHE A 68 6.12 15.05 4.33
CA PHE A 68 6.28 14.15 3.21
C PHE A 68 6.11 14.89 1.88
N THR A 69 5.06 15.70 1.71
CA THR A 69 4.86 16.48 0.48
C THR A 69 5.99 17.45 0.16
N LYS A 70 6.77 17.87 1.16
CA LYS A 70 7.96 18.72 0.98
C LYS A 70 9.22 17.93 0.59
N SER A 71 9.33 16.68 0.99
CA SER A 71 10.53 15.86 0.75
C SER A 71 10.21 14.35 0.83
N PRO A 72 9.45 13.80 -0.15
CA PRO A 72 8.99 12.41 -0.13
C PRO A 72 10.14 11.42 0.06
N ASP A 73 11.23 11.64 -0.69
CA ASP A 73 12.39 10.77 -0.71
C ASP A 73 12.95 10.56 0.70
N LYS A 74 13.10 11.63 1.50
CA LYS A 74 13.74 11.58 2.82
C LYS A 74 13.03 10.65 3.81
N PHE A 75 11.74 10.42 3.63
CA PHE A 75 10.95 9.55 4.50
C PHE A 75 10.77 8.15 3.93
N THR A 76 10.92 8.01 2.61
CA THR A 76 10.65 6.77 1.89
C THR A 76 11.63 5.67 2.32
N GLU A 77 11.08 4.60 2.87
CA GLU A 77 11.80 3.39 3.25
C GLU A 77 11.85 2.40 2.10
N GLU A 78 10.75 2.28 1.35
CA GLU A 78 10.64 1.43 0.16
C GLU A 78 10.02 2.21 -0.99
N TYR A 79 10.52 2.01 -2.20
CA TYR A 79 9.97 2.61 -3.41
C TYR A 79 9.57 1.53 -4.40
N GLY A 80 8.61 1.82 -5.27
CA GLY A 80 8.13 0.82 -6.21
C GLY A 80 7.04 1.30 -7.15
N SER A 81 6.22 0.36 -7.59
CA SER A 81 5.07 0.61 -8.47
C SER A 81 3.81 -0.08 -7.96
N LEU A 82 2.69 0.48 -8.36
CA LEU A 82 1.35 -0.05 -8.14
C LEU A 82 0.78 -0.56 -9.45
N GLU A 83 0.25 -1.78 -9.43
CA GLU A 83 -0.62 -2.32 -10.46
C GLU A 83 -1.98 -2.65 -9.84
N ILE A 84 -3.06 -2.26 -10.52
CA ILE A 84 -4.43 -2.62 -10.14
C ILE A 84 -5.02 -3.39 -11.31
N THR A 85 -5.50 -4.59 -11.05
CA THR A 85 -6.21 -5.37 -12.07
C THR A 85 -7.60 -4.79 -12.33
N ARG A 86 -8.24 -5.15 -13.44
CA ARG A 86 -9.64 -4.79 -13.71
C ARG A 86 -10.64 -5.23 -12.63
N TYR A 87 -10.27 -6.21 -11.81
CA TYR A 87 -11.09 -6.74 -10.73
C TYR A 87 -10.81 -6.06 -9.37
N GLY A 88 -9.96 -5.02 -9.35
CA GLY A 88 -9.61 -4.32 -8.13
C GLY A 88 -8.49 -4.98 -7.32
N VAL A 89 -7.92 -6.11 -7.74
CA VAL A 89 -6.75 -6.68 -7.04
C VAL A 89 -5.55 -5.77 -7.20
N ILE A 90 -4.90 -5.46 -6.08
CA ILE A 90 -3.74 -4.59 -5.97
C ILE A 90 -2.46 -5.41 -5.85
N TYR A 91 -1.45 -5.01 -6.62
CA TYR A 91 -0.07 -5.47 -6.50
C TYR A 91 0.85 -4.27 -6.32
N LEU A 92 1.42 -4.09 -5.11
CA LEU A 92 2.54 -3.17 -4.92
C LEU A 92 3.84 -3.96 -5.00
N THR A 93 4.71 -3.60 -5.92
CA THR A 93 6.05 -4.16 -6.02
C THR A 93 7.03 -3.10 -5.56
N THR A 94 7.71 -3.31 -4.42
CA THR A 94 8.64 -2.32 -3.85
C THR A 94 10.03 -2.92 -3.59
N GLN A 95 11.00 -2.04 -3.40
CA GLN A 95 12.32 -2.39 -2.92
C GLN A 95 12.81 -1.40 -1.86
N PRO A 96 13.60 -1.85 -0.86
CA PRO A 96 14.20 -0.96 0.12
C PRO A 96 15.06 0.12 -0.55
N ARG A 97 14.98 1.36 -0.09
CA ARG A 97 15.79 2.46 -0.62
C ARG A 97 17.30 2.26 -0.42
N ASN A 98 17.69 1.73 0.73
CA ASN A 98 19.08 1.63 1.17
C ASN A 98 19.59 0.18 1.22
N SER A 99 18.96 -0.75 0.50
CA SER A 99 19.42 -2.13 0.49
C SER A 99 19.32 -2.78 -0.88
N MET A 100 20.25 -3.70 -1.14
CA MET A 100 20.15 -4.69 -2.22
C MET A 100 19.24 -5.87 -1.86
N TYR A 101 18.63 -5.88 -0.66
CA TYR A 101 17.67 -6.91 -0.26
C TYR A 101 16.47 -6.90 -1.22
N GLY A 102 15.96 -8.11 -1.48
CA GLY A 102 15.06 -8.41 -2.59
C GLY A 102 13.76 -7.62 -2.61
N THR A 103 13.13 -7.65 -3.78
CA THR A 103 11.82 -7.06 -4.04
C THR A 103 10.75 -7.61 -3.11
N PHE A 104 9.94 -6.71 -2.53
CA PHE A 104 8.74 -7.05 -1.81
C PHE A 104 7.53 -6.95 -2.72
N LYS A 105 6.59 -7.89 -2.58
CA LYS A 105 5.27 -7.82 -3.21
C LYS A 105 4.21 -7.73 -2.12
N TYR A 106 3.46 -6.64 -2.11
CA TYR A 106 2.25 -6.53 -1.32
C TYR A 106 1.05 -6.81 -2.21
N VAL A 107 0.10 -7.56 -1.69
CA VAL A 107 -1.12 -7.91 -2.41
C VAL A 107 -2.32 -7.64 -1.53
N GLY A 108 -3.40 -7.17 -2.14
CA GLY A 108 -4.71 -7.05 -1.51
C GLY A 108 -5.72 -6.50 -2.50
N ASP A 109 -6.70 -5.76 -2.03
CA ASP A 109 -7.87 -5.36 -2.81
C ASP A 109 -8.15 -3.87 -2.71
N LEU A 110 -8.48 -3.27 -3.85
CA LEU A 110 -9.07 -1.95 -3.95
C LEU A 110 -10.53 -2.02 -3.50
N ILE A 111 -10.88 -1.21 -2.50
CA ILE A 111 -12.25 -1.13 -2.00
C ILE A 111 -12.99 -0.01 -2.75
N ASN A 112 -12.34 1.15 -2.90
CA ASN A 112 -12.77 2.30 -3.71
C ASN A 112 -11.57 3.24 -3.94
N GLU A 113 -11.74 4.36 -4.66
CA GLU A 113 -10.63 5.26 -4.98
C GLU A 113 -9.97 5.95 -3.76
N ASN A 114 -10.59 5.86 -2.58
CA ASN A 114 -10.12 6.44 -1.33
C ASN A 114 -9.68 5.39 -0.30
N GLN A 115 -9.83 4.10 -0.61
CA GLN A 115 -9.52 3.04 0.34
C GLN A 115 -9.10 1.75 -0.36
N PHE A 116 -8.04 1.14 0.17
CA PHE A 116 -7.65 -0.19 -0.21
C PHE A 116 -7.08 -0.97 0.97
N TYR A 117 -6.91 -2.26 0.76
CA TYR A 117 -6.50 -3.19 1.79
C TYR A 117 -5.32 -4.02 1.30
N ILE A 118 -4.41 -4.37 2.21
CA ILE A 118 -3.24 -5.22 1.96
C ILE A 118 -3.36 -6.46 2.85
N ASP A 119 -3.45 -7.63 2.21
CA ASP A 119 -3.50 -8.93 2.87
C ASP A 119 -2.14 -9.38 3.36
N TYR A 120 -1.13 -9.29 2.50
CA TYR A 120 0.19 -9.85 2.80
C TYR A 120 1.32 -9.08 2.12
N LYS A 121 2.51 -9.25 2.69
CA LYS A 121 3.80 -8.90 2.10
C LYS A 121 4.58 -10.19 1.85
N ALA A 122 5.09 -10.35 0.64
CA ALA A 122 5.88 -11.49 0.23
C ALA A 122 7.27 -11.07 -0.24
N THR A 123 8.26 -11.91 0.05
CA THR A 123 9.56 -11.96 -0.63
C THR A 123 9.62 -13.23 -1.47
N ILE A 124 10.77 -13.48 -2.11
CA ILE A 124 11.04 -14.77 -2.75
C ILE A 124 10.99 -15.95 -1.76
N ASP A 125 11.39 -15.72 -0.51
CA ASP A 125 11.55 -16.79 0.50
C ASP A 125 10.45 -16.83 1.57
N SER A 126 9.58 -15.82 1.64
CA SER A 126 8.63 -15.69 2.76
C SER A 126 7.36 -14.95 2.40
N LYS A 127 6.29 -15.22 3.16
CA LYS A 127 5.00 -14.53 3.05
C LYS A 127 4.48 -14.22 4.45
N VAL A 128 4.20 -12.96 4.72
CA VAL A 128 3.74 -12.46 6.02
C VAL A 128 2.36 -11.82 5.83
N ALA A 129 1.37 -12.28 6.60
CA ALA A 129 0.06 -11.65 6.64
C ALA A 129 0.13 -10.29 7.34
N LEU A 130 -0.50 -9.28 6.77
CA LEU A 130 -0.49 -7.89 7.26
C LEU A 130 -1.87 -7.42 7.71
N LYS A 131 -2.93 -7.76 6.97
CA LYS A 131 -4.31 -7.29 7.22
C LYS A 131 -4.41 -5.78 7.49
N VAL A 132 -3.88 -4.97 6.57
CA VAL A 132 -3.77 -3.51 6.74
C VAL A 132 -4.77 -2.80 5.85
N TYR A 133 -5.67 -2.01 6.43
CA TYR A 133 -6.54 -1.08 5.71
C TYR A 133 -5.84 0.28 5.56
N LEU A 134 -5.86 0.83 4.36
CA LEU A 134 -5.25 2.09 3.98
C LEU A 134 -6.33 3.06 3.52
N HIS A 135 -6.34 4.24 4.12
CA HIS A 135 -7.30 5.30 3.88
C HIS A 135 -6.60 6.52 3.29
N LYS A 136 -7.20 7.13 2.27
CA LYS A 136 -6.72 8.38 1.71
C LYS A 136 -6.85 9.50 2.74
N TYR A 137 -5.79 10.29 2.90
CA TYR A 137 -5.74 11.46 3.77
C TYR A 137 -6.26 12.72 3.07
#